data_AF-A0A1H8TXR1-F1
#
_entry.id   AF-A0A1H8TXR1-F1
#
_cell.length_a   1.000
_cell.length_b   1.000
_cell.length_c   1.000
_cell.angle_alpha   90.00
_cell.angle_beta   90.00
_cell.angle_gamma   90.00
#
_symmetry.space_group_name_H-M   'P 1'
#
loop_
_entity.id
_entity.type
_entity.pdbx_description
1 polymer ?
#
loop_
_entity_poly.entity_id
_entity_poly.type
_entity_poly.pdbx_seq_one_letter_code
_entity_poly.pdbx_strand_id
1 'polypeptide(L)'
;MNGNTRRHTSNVVQTEALAHRRDDSIEYIGFRVDGQAVVLNLSEHQRLTPDRSLDLVNHSPTGFEWGYAGSGPAQLACGLLLDYYNDAQVAREHYIAFRNRVISQLECDGPAACWHLTGEEIDAAMATITDDVVALPDGGGPSPTLPENWRTVARPDRRVFQRADRDHYIVLGEGADGWLAVLCSQGDRAYPAPLASRMVSDDADVEGAIRALVDESNDLIEPPEGEY
;
A
#
# COMPACT_ATOMS: atom_id res chain seq x y z
N MET A 1 18.10 -57.73 30.57
CA MET A 1 18.11 -56.50 31.38
C MET A 1 18.99 -55.47 30.69
N ASN A 2 18.50 -54.23 30.69
CA ASN A 2 19.16 -52.96 30.37
C ASN A 2 19.15 -52.51 28.91
N GLY A 3 18.17 -51.63 28.64
CA GLY A 3 18.02 -50.86 27.43
C GLY A 3 18.95 -49.66 27.36
N ASN A 4 19.16 -49.20 26.13
CA ASN A 4 19.90 -48.00 25.80
C ASN A 4 18.91 -46.94 25.29
N THR A 5 18.53 -46.01 26.16
CA THR A 5 17.74 -44.82 25.80
C THR A 5 18.68 -43.77 25.20
N ARG A 6 18.58 -43.53 23.90
CA ARG A 6 19.22 -42.38 23.24
C ARG A 6 18.65 -41.08 23.83
N ARG A 7 19.51 -40.21 24.36
CA ARG A 7 19.17 -38.82 24.69
C ARG A 7 18.78 -38.08 23.40
N HIS A 8 17.48 -37.85 23.22
CA HIS A 8 16.93 -36.84 22.32
C HIS A 8 16.70 -35.56 23.14
N THR A 9 17.73 -34.72 23.30
CA THR A 9 17.59 -33.44 24.04
C THR A 9 17.94 -32.21 23.20
N SER A 10 18.04 -32.33 21.87
CA SER A 10 18.38 -31.18 21.02
C SER A 10 17.22 -30.57 20.24
N ASN A 11 16.12 -31.30 20.02
CA ASN A 11 14.97 -30.78 19.27
C ASN A 11 13.93 -30.08 20.15
N VAL A 12 13.75 -30.52 21.41
CA VAL A 12 12.70 -29.99 22.31
C VAL A 12 13.05 -28.58 22.78
N VAL A 13 14.32 -28.34 23.13
CA VAL A 13 14.78 -27.02 23.58
C VAL A 13 14.70 -25.96 22.47
N GLN A 14 14.88 -26.36 21.20
CA GLN A 14 14.70 -25.45 20.06
C GLN A 14 13.23 -25.19 19.73
N THR A 15 12.35 -26.18 19.90
CA THR A 15 10.90 -26.00 19.68
C THR A 15 10.26 -25.16 20.78
N GLU A 16 10.72 -25.24 22.03
CA GLU A 16 10.24 -24.40 23.11
C GLU A 16 10.67 -22.93 22.96
N ALA A 17 11.90 -22.68 22.45
CA ALA A 17 12.38 -21.33 22.13
C ALA A 17 11.70 -20.71 20.90
N LEU A 18 11.25 -21.53 19.94
CA LEU A 18 10.46 -21.08 18.79
C LEU A 18 8.97 -20.89 19.13
N ALA A 19 8.45 -21.64 20.11
CA ALA A 19 7.06 -21.54 20.56
C ALA A 19 6.82 -20.31 21.47
N HIS A 20 7.84 -19.83 22.19
CA HIS A 20 7.73 -18.61 23.00
C HIS A 20 7.76 -17.32 22.17
N ARG A 21 8.13 -17.35 20.88
CA ARG A 21 8.12 -16.16 20.00
C ARG A 21 6.74 -15.80 19.43
N ARG A 22 5.72 -16.61 19.72
CA ARG A 22 4.35 -16.44 19.19
C ARG A 22 3.40 -15.74 20.18
N ASP A 23 3.90 -15.33 21.33
CA ASP A 23 3.16 -14.56 22.35
C ASP A 23 3.70 -13.12 22.50
N ASP A 24 4.73 -12.76 21.73
CA ASP A 24 5.21 -11.38 21.65
C ASP A 24 4.29 -10.63 20.67
N SER A 25 3.43 -9.77 21.21
CA SER A 25 2.68 -8.80 20.41
C SER A 25 3.64 -8.09 19.45
N ILE A 26 3.29 -8.07 18.16
CA ILE A 26 4.11 -7.34 17.19
C ILE A 26 3.96 -5.84 17.47
N GLU A 27 5.07 -5.13 17.59
CA GLU A 27 5.08 -3.71 17.91
C GLU A 27 5.97 -2.92 16.95
N TYR A 28 5.45 -1.82 16.46
CA TYR A 28 6.15 -0.87 15.60
C TYR A 28 6.25 0.48 16.28
N ILE A 29 7.40 1.12 16.15
CA ILE A 29 7.61 2.51 16.56
C ILE A 29 8.17 3.29 15.41
N GLY A 30 7.70 4.52 15.22
CA GLY A 30 8.30 5.46 14.27
C GLY A 30 8.58 6.81 14.89
N PHE A 31 9.74 7.34 14.53
CA PHE A 31 10.25 8.63 14.99
C PHE A 31 11.14 9.25 13.92
N ARG A 32 11.42 10.55 14.04
CA ARG A 32 12.29 11.25 13.09
C ARG A 32 13.69 11.47 13.68
N VAL A 33 14.72 11.19 12.88
CA VAL A 33 16.12 11.54 13.17
C VAL A 33 16.56 12.52 12.10
N ASP A 34 16.91 13.75 12.49
CA ASP A 34 17.27 14.83 11.56
C ASP A 34 16.24 15.05 10.43
N GLY A 35 14.96 14.89 10.75
CA GLY A 35 13.85 15.00 9.81
C GLY A 35 13.56 13.73 8.99
N GLN A 36 14.42 12.72 9.04
CA GLN A 36 14.22 11.46 8.33
C GLN A 36 13.40 10.47 9.16
N ALA A 37 12.40 9.86 8.52
CA ALA A 37 11.61 8.79 9.08
C ALA A 37 12.45 7.54 9.40
N VAL A 38 12.37 7.09 10.65
CA VAL A 38 12.92 5.81 11.12
C VAL A 38 11.77 5.01 11.72
N VAL A 39 11.62 3.76 11.26
CA VAL A 39 10.60 2.82 11.74
C VAL A 39 11.28 1.54 12.19
N LEU A 40 10.96 1.08 13.40
CA LEU A 40 11.51 -0.13 13.98
C LEU A 40 10.37 -1.11 14.27
N ASN A 41 10.57 -2.38 13.91
CA ASN A 41 9.85 -3.51 14.47
C ASN A 41 10.53 -3.88 15.79
N LEU A 42 9.90 -3.57 16.92
CA LEU A 42 10.46 -3.78 18.26
C LEU A 42 10.48 -5.27 18.62
N SER A 43 9.53 -6.05 18.13
CA SER A 43 9.46 -7.49 18.41
C SER A 43 10.61 -8.24 17.75
N GLU A 44 11.01 -7.83 16.55
CA GLU A 44 12.16 -8.38 15.85
C GLU A 44 13.47 -7.63 16.08
N HIS A 45 13.41 -6.49 16.81
CA HIS A 45 14.55 -5.58 17.03
C HIS A 45 15.24 -5.15 15.73
N GLN A 46 14.45 -4.92 14.69
CA GLN A 46 14.95 -4.62 13.34
C GLN A 46 14.35 -3.32 12.81
N ARG A 47 15.12 -2.63 11.97
CA ARG A 47 14.62 -1.48 11.23
C ARG A 47 13.79 -1.98 10.05
N LEU A 48 12.57 -1.46 9.92
CA LEU A 48 11.78 -1.65 8.71
C LEU A 48 12.38 -0.78 7.60
N THR A 49 12.76 -1.40 6.49
CA THR A 49 13.29 -0.70 5.30
C THR A 49 12.27 -0.71 4.16
N PRO A 50 12.33 0.28 3.25
CA PRO A 50 11.37 0.36 2.15
C PRO A 50 11.58 -0.71 1.08
N ASP A 51 12.74 -1.40 1.02
CA ASP A 51 13.14 -2.30 -0.07
C ASP A 51 12.05 -3.32 -0.45
N ARG A 52 11.57 -4.11 0.51
CA ARG A 52 10.51 -5.12 0.26
C ARG A 52 9.22 -4.50 -0.26
N SER A 53 8.88 -3.32 0.23
CA SER A 53 7.66 -2.62 -0.18
C SER A 53 7.81 -1.95 -1.55
N LEU A 54 9.02 -1.48 -1.89
CA LEU A 54 9.34 -0.91 -3.19
C LEU A 54 9.32 -1.96 -4.29
N ASP A 55 9.77 -3.18 -3.99
CA ASP A 55 9.64 -4.34 -4.89
C ASP A 55 8.16 -4.68 -5.17
N LEU A 56 7.27 -4.42 -4.21
CA LEU A 56 5.83 -4.67 -4.38
C LEU A 56 5.11 -3.54 -5.11
N VAL A 57 5.34 -2.29 -4.69
CA VAL A 57 4.79 -1.05 -5.25
C VAL A 57 5.76 0.11 -5.01
N ASN A 58 6.10 0.85 -6.06
CA ASN A 58 7.06 1.95 -5.99
C ASN A 58 6.35 3.32 -5.84
N HIS A 59 6.00 3.66 -4.59
CA HIS A 59 5.41 4.97 -4.27
C HIS A 59 6.48 6.01 -3.92
N SER A 60 7.43 5.65 -3.05
CA SER A 60 8.38 6.59 -2.47
C SER A 60 9.78 5.96 -2.34
N PRO A 61 10.62 6.05 -3.38
CA PRO A 61 12.02 5.66 -3.31
C PRO A 61 12.79 6.42 -2.23
N THR A 62 12.32 7.62 -1.87
CA THR A 62 12.90 8.49 -0.85
C THR A 62 12.62 8.02 0.58
N GLY A 63 11.76 7.00 0.76
CA GLY A 63 11.51 6.34 2.04
C GLY A 63 10.10 6.52 2.59
N PHE A 64 9.94 6.14 3.86
CA PHE A 64 8.68 6.20 4.58
C PHE A 64 8.35 7.60 5.08
N GLU A 65 7.07 7.90 5.22
CA GLU A 65 6.55 9.09 5.91
C GLU A 65 5.20 8.75 6.56
N TRP A 66 4.64 9.66 7.36
CA TRP A 66 3.35 9.50 8.04
C TRP A 66 2.74 10.85 8.44
N GLY A 67 1.48 10.82 8.91
CA GLY A 67 0.76 12.02 9.40
C GLY A 67 0.10 12.85 8.29
N TYR A 68 0.09 12.32 7.07
CA TYR A 68 -0.63 12.86 5.92
C TYR A 68 -0.95 11.72 4.95
N ALA A 69 -1.75 11.97 3.92
CA ALA A 69 -2.00 11.04 2.83
C ALA A 69 -1.05 11.30 1.65
N GLY A 70 -0.36 10.28 1.16
CA GLY A 70 0.58 10.48 0.06
C GLY A 70 1.49 9.29 -0.16
N SER A 71 2.49 9.48 -1.00
CA SER A 71 3.38 8.39 -1.44
C SER A 71 4.23 7.80 -0.31
N GLY A 72 4.86 8.64 0.53
CA GLY A 72 5.64 8.15 1.67
C GLY A 72 4.80 7.38 2.70
N PRO A 73 3.62 7.90 3.11
CA PRO A 73 2.64 7.16 3.92
C PRO A 73 2.11 5.89 3.26
N ALA A 74 1.91 5.89 1.94
CA ALA A 74 1.51 4.70 1.19
C ALA A 74 2.62 3.63 1.21
N GLN A 75 3.87 4.04 1.04
CA GLN A 75 5.03 3.15 1.10
C GLN A 75 5.17 2.55 2.51
N LEU A 76 4.98 3.35 3.55
CA LEU A 76 5.00 2.88 4.94
C LEU A 76 3.86 1.90 5.21
N ALA A 77 2.64 2.20 4.77
CA ALA A 77 1.49 1.30 4.91
C ALA A 77 1.77 -0.06 4.25
N CYS A 78 2.33 -0.04 3.03
CA CYS A 78 2.71 -1.26 2.32
C CYS A 78 3.80 -2.03 3.08
N GLY A 79 4.83 -1.34 3.56
CA GLY A 79 5.91 -1.94 4.35
C GLY A 79 5.43 -2.59 5.64
N LEU A 80 4.56 -1.92 6.40
CA LEU A 80 4.00 -2.46 7.64
C LEU A 80 3.13 -3.69 7.40
N LEU A 81 2.22 -3.65 6.42
CA LEU A 81 1.37 -4.81 6.12
C LEU A 81 2.18 -6.00 5.58
N LEU A 82 3.22 -5.74 4.77
CA LEU A 82 4.13 -6.77 4.28
C LEU A 82 4.96 -7.40 5.40
N ASP A 83 5.42 -6.59 6.36
CA ASP A 83 6.20 -7.06 7.49
C ASP A 83 5.32 -7.88 8.44
N TYR A 84 4.14 -7.36 8.75
CA TYR A 84 3.21 -7.95 9.72
C TYR A 84 2.57 -9.24 9.23
N TYR A 85 1.93 -9.22 8.05
CA TYR A 85 1.23 -10.41 7.51
C TYR A 85 2.16 -11.35 6.76
N ASN A 86 3.32 -10.88 6.33
CA ASN A 86 4.21 -11.59 5.42
C ASN A 86 3.49 -12.12 4.16
N ASP A 87 2.49 -11.36 3.70
CA ASP A 87 1.65 -11.69 2.55
C ASP A 87 1.58 -10.50 1.59
N ALA A 88 2.22 -10.66 0.44
CA ALA A 88 2.29 -9.65 -0.61
C ALA A 88 0.91 -9.32 -1.21
N GLN A 89 0.00 -10.29 -1.26
CA GLN A 89 -1.34 -10.08 -1.78
C GLN A 89 -2.15 -9.21 -0.83
N VAL A 90 -2.18 -9.59 0.47
CA VAL A 90 -2.87 -8.81 1.51
C VAL A 90 -2.33 -7.39 1.56
N ALA A 91 -1.01 -7.22 1.58
CA ALA A 91 -0.41 -5.89 1.61
C ALA A 91 -0.83 -5.08 0.38
N ARG A 92 -0.74 -5.65 -0.83
CA ARG A 92 -1.11 -4.97 -2.09
C ARG A 92 -2.57 -4.56 -2.15
N GLU A 93 -3.47 -5.39 -1.64
CA GLU A 93 -4.92 -5.14 -1.70
C GLU A 93 -5.35 -4.06 -0.70
N HIS A 94 -4.66 -3.95 0.44
CA HIS A 94 -5.17 -3.16 1.57
C HIS A 94 -4.33 -1.94 1.98
N TYR A 95 -3.08 -1.80 1.52
CA TYR A 95 -2.20 -0.73 2.00
C TYR A 95 -2.75 0.69 1.81
N ILE A 96 -3.55 0.94 0.76
CA ILE A 96 -4.17 2.25 0.54
C ILE A 96 -5.24 2.56 1.59
N ALA A 97 -6.12 1.60 1.87
CA ALA A 97 -7.16 1.77 2.88
C ALA A 97 -6.53 1.91 4.26
N PHE A 98 -5.52 1.08 4.55
CA PHE A 98 -4.74 1.12 5.77
C PHE A 98 -3.98 2.44 5.94
N ARG A 99 -3.36 2.96 4.88
CA ARG A 99 -2.73 4.29 4.86
C ARG A 99 -3.70 5.37 5.33
N ASN A 100 -4.84 5.47 4.65
CA ASN A 100 -5.80 6.55 4.88
C ASN A 100 -6.36 6.50 6.31
N ARG A 101 -6.61 5.29 6.81
CA ARG A 101 -7.21 5.07 8.12
C ARG A 101 -6.22 5.24 9.27
N VAL A 102 -5.02 4.70 9.13
CA VAL A 102 -4.04 4.57 10.22
C VAL A 102 -2.86 5.50 9.98
N ILE A 103 -2.09 5.27 8.92
CA ILE A 103 -0.78 5.92 8.71
C ILE A 103 -0.91 7.44 8.54
N SER A 104 -1.95 7.91 7.86
CA SER A 104 -2.21 9.35 7.69
C SER A 104 -2.61 10.05 9.00
N GLN A 105 -3.00 9.31 10.03
CA GLN A 105 -3.40 9.85 11.33
C GLN A 105 -2.30 9.73 12.38
N LEU A 106 -1.14 9.12 12.06
CA LEU A 106 -0.06 8.97 13.02
C LEU A 106 0.58 10.33 13.32
N GLU A 107 0.60 10.70 14.60
CA GLU A 107 1.21 11.92 15.09
C GLU A 107 2.42 11.60 15.98
N CYS A 108 3.41 12.49 15.97
CA CYS A 108 4.60 12.42 16.84
C CYS A 108 4.61 13.60 17.82
N ASP A 109 3.47 13.88 18.43
CA ASP A 109 3.23 15.04 19.30
C ASP A 109 3.42 14.73 20.80
N GLY A 110 3.55 13.44 21.15
CA GLY A 110 3.82 12.99 22.50
C GLY A 110 5.23 13.35 23.02
N PRO A 111 5.49 13.19 24.33
CA PRO A 111 6.76 13.56 24.97
C PRO A 111 7.99 12.81 24.44
N ALA A 112 7.79 11.68 23.74
CA ALA A 112 8.84 10.91 23.08
C ALA A 112 8.99 11.24 21.58
N ALA A 113 8.15 12.12 21.02
CA ALA A 113 8.11 12.48 19.60
C ALA A 113 8.10 11.26 18.65
N CYS A 114 7.35 10.22 19.04
CA CYS A 114 7.22 8.97 18.30
C CYS A 114 5.75 8.51 18.29
N TRP A 115 5.37 7.79 17.24
CA TRP A 115 4.13 6.99 17.23
C TRP A 115 4.46 5.54 17.57
N HIS A 116 3.49 4.84 18.13
CA HIS A 116 3.53 3.40 18.42
C HIS A 116 2.31 2.74 17.78
N LEU A 117 2.50 1.56 17.21
CA LEU A 117 1.45 0.80 16.54
C LEU A 117 1.66 -0.69 16.80
N THR A 118 0.64 -1.35 17.34
CA THR A 118 0.67 -2.77 17.67
C THR A 118 0.03 -3.63 16.57
N GLY A 119 0.37 -4.92 16.55
CA GLY A 119 -0.27 -5.91 15.68
C GLY A 119 -1.78 -6.00 15.91
N GLU A 120 -2.23 -5.87 17.16
CA GLU A 120 -3.65 -5.85 17.50
C GLU A 120 -4.37 -4.63 16.91
N GLU A 121 -3.74 -3.44 16.92
CA GLU A 121 -4.28 -2.24 16.28
C GLU A 121 -4.31 -2.36 14.75
N ILE A 122 -3.30 -3.02 14.16
CA ILE A 122 -3.27 -3.35 12.73
C ILE A 122 -4.44 -4.27 12.39
N ASP A 123 -4.62 -5.37 13.13
CA ASP A 123 -5.71 -6.32 12.90
C ASP A 123 -7.08 -5.68 13.13
N ALA A 124 -7.24 -4.85 14.16
CA ALA A 124 -8.49 -4.13 14.41
C ALA A 124 -8.82 -3.13 13.30
N ALA A 125 -7.82 -2.42 12.79
CA ALA A 125 -7.98 -1.53 11.64
C ALA A 125 -8.36 -2.30 10.38
N MET A 126 -7.70 -3.44 10.13
CA MET A 126 -7.95 -4.30 8.97
C MET A 126 -9.32 -4.99 9.03
N ALA A 127 -9.77 -5.41 10.21
CA ALA A 127 -11.12 -5.91 10.41
C ALA A 127 -12.16 -4.83 10.09
N THR A 128 -11.94 -3.59 10.52
CA THR A 128 -12.87 -2.49 10.18
C THR A 128 -12.87 -2.18 8.69
N ILE A 129 -11.69 -2.14 8.04
CA ILE A 129 -11.58 -1.97 6.59
C ILE A 129 -12.32 -3.08 5.83
N THR A 130 -12.30 -4.29 6.39
CA THR A 130 -12.98 -5.46 5.83
C THR A 130 -14.47 -5.49 6.17
N ASP A 131 -14.93 -4.88 7.25
CA ASP A 131 -16.34 -4.82 7.67
C ASP A 131 -17.10 -3.64 7.04
N ASP A 132 -16.41 -2.55 6.70
CA ASP A 132 -16.92 -1.40 5.95
C ASP A 132 -17.21 -1.75 4.47
N VAL A 133 -17.58 -3.02 4.16
CA VAL A 133 -17.88 -3.53 2.81
C VAL A 133 -18.99 -2.73 2.14
N VAL A 134 -18.57 -1.69 1.44
CA VAL A 134 -19.04 -1.39 0.10
C VAL A 134 -17.84 -1.47 -0.83
N ALA A 135 -17.93 -2.47 -1.72
CA ALA A 135 -17.02 -2.81 -2.81
C ALA A 135 -15.64 -3.33 -2.38
N LEU A 136 -15.57 -4.67 -2.32
CA LEU A 136 -14.41 -5.49 -2.68
C LEU A 136 -13.37 -4.68 -3.49
N PRO A 137 -12.13 -4.53 -3.01
CA PRO A 137 -11.03 -4.15 -3.88
C PRO A 137 -10.64 -5.39 -4.68
N ASP A 138 -11.53 -5.84 -5.57
CA ASP A 138 -11.16 -6.88 -6.52
C ASP A 138 -10.07 -6.27 -7.39
N GLY A 139 -8.84 -6.73 -7.20
CA GLY A 139 -7.69 -6.41 -8.02
C GLY A 139 -8.07 -6.66 -9.48
N GLY A 140 -8.52 -5.58 -10.12
CA GLY A 140 -9.10 -5.61 -11.44
C GLY A 140 -8.30 -6.48 -12.39
N GLY A 141 -8.99 -7.19 -13.29
CA GLY A 141 -8.31 -7.94 -14.33
C GLY A 141 -7.38 -7.03 -15.13
N PRO A 142 -6.30 -7.57 -15.73
CA PRO A 142 -5.49 -6.81 -16.67
C PRO A 142 -6.44 -6.20 -17.70
N SER A 143 -6.30 -4.90 -17.93
CA SER A 143 -7.14 -4.26 -18.94
C SER A 143 -6.73 -4.82 -20.31
N PRO A 144 -7.65 -5.39 -21.11
CA PRO A 144 -7.31 -5.92 -22.42
C PRO A 144 -6.88 -4.82 -23.41
N THR A 145 -7.15 -3.55 -23.09
CA THR A 145 -6.92 -2.40 -23.97
C THR A 145 -5.80 -1.48 -23.52
N LEU A 146 -5.21 -1.70 -22.34
CA LEU A 146 -4.18 -0.87 -21.73
C LEU A 146 -2.90 -1.67 -21.45
N PRO A 147 -1.75 -1.00 -21.20
CA PRO A 147 -0.51 -1.67 -20.85
C PRO A 147 -0.64 -2.59 -19.62
N GLU A 148 0.26 -3.58 -19.50
CA GLU A 148 0.18 -4.69 -18.54
C GLU A 148 0.12 -4.24 -17.07
N ASN A 149 0.63 -3.05 -16.76
CA ASN A 149 0.58 -2.43 -15.44
C ASN A 149 -0.75 -1.70 -15.14
N TRP A 150 -1.73 -1.72 -16.05
CA TRP A 150 -3.07 -1.14 -15.83
C TRP A 150 -4.13 -2.22 -15.63
N ARG A 151 -4.96 -2.01 -14.62
CA ARG A 151 -6.02 -2.93 -14.19
C ARG A 151 -7.38 -2.24 -14.23
N THR A 152 -8.41 -2.97 -14.62
CA THR A 152 -9.78 -2.45 -14.64
C THR A 152 -10.51 -2.80 -13.35
N VAL A 153 -10.76 -1.82 -12.50
CA VAL A 153 -11.50 -1.98 -11.24
C VAL A 153 -12.98 -1.75 -11.50
N ALA A 154 -13.78 -2.80 -11.31
CA ALA A 154 -15.22 -2.70 -11.44
C ALA A 154 -15.81 -2.03 -10.18
N ARG A 155 -16.46 -0.87 -10.36
CA ARG A 155 -17.32 -0.29 -9.32
C ARG A 155 -18.76 -0.22 -9.84
N PRO A 156 -19.78 -0.36 -8.96
CA PRO A 156 -21.18 -0.43 -9.39
C PRO A 156 -21.66 0.81 -10.16
N ASP A 157 -21.03 1.96 -9.92
CA ASP A 157 -21.44 3.27 -10.40
C ASP A 157 -20.42 3.94 -11.34
N ARG A 158 -19.24 3.34 -11.55
CA ARG A 158 -18.15 3.97 -12.32
C ARG A 158 -17.14 2.95 -12.84
N ARG A 159 -16.54 3.24 -14.00
CA ARG A 159 -15.37 2.51 -14.50
C ARG A 159 -14.09 3.19 -13.98
N VAL A 160 -13.23 2.43 -13.32
CA VAL A 160 -11.94 2.92 -12.82
C VAL A 160 -10.83 2.06 -13.40
N PHE A 161 -9.80 2.71 -13.95
CA PHE A 161 -8.57 2.05 -14.36
C PHE A 161 -7.49 2.42 -13.36
N GLN A 162 -6.93 1.43 -12.68
CA GLN A 162 -5.90 1.64 -11.68
C GLN A 162 -4.56 1.17 -12.23
N ARG A 163 -3.55 2.00 -12.04
CA ARG A 163 -2.17 1.66 -12.34
C ARG A 163 -1.56 0.88 -11.16
N ALA A 164 -0.85 -0.20 -11.44
CA ALA A 164 -0.36 -1.13 -10.42
C ALA A 164 0.98 -0.72 -9.79
N ASP A 165 1.79 0.05 -10.51
CA ASP A 165 3.14 0.48 -10.13
C ASP A 165 3.20 1.88 -9.52
N ARG A 166 2.10 2.65 -9.57
CA ARG A 166 2.04 4.05 -9.10
C ARG A 166 0.63 4.42 -8.65
N ASP A 167 0.51 5.41 -7.77
CA ASP A 167 -0.79 5.88 -7.23
C ASP A 167 -1.62 6.70 -8.25
N HIS A 168 -1.71 6.23 -9.49
CA HIS A 168 -2.47 6.84 -10.57
C HIS A 168 -3.71 6.01 -10.90
N TYR A 169 -4.82 6.67 -11.18
CA TYR A 169 -6.02 6.03 -11.71
C TYR A 169 -6.76 6.96 -12.65
N ILE A 170 -7.48 6.35 -13.58
CA ILE A 170 -8.40 7.03 -14.48
C ILE A 170 -9.81 6.70 -14.04
N VAL A 171 -10.59 7.71 -13.69
CA VAL A 171 -12.02 7.57 -13.39
C VAL A 171 -12.82 8.04 -14.60
N LEU A 172 -13.78 7.23 -15.03
CA LEU A 172 -14.78 7.62 -16.02
C LEU A 172 -16.09 7.97 -15.30
N GLY A 173 -16.54 9.21 -15.48
CA GLY A 173 -17.84 9.68 -15.02
C GLY A 173 -18.74 10.06 -16.19
N GLU A 174 -20.03 9.75 -16.08
CA GLU A 174 -21.06 10.18 -17.04
C GLU A 174 -21.61 11.55 -16.63
N GLY A 175 -21.57 12.52 -17.55
CA GLY A 175 -22.11 13.86 -17.39
C GLY A 175 -23.20 14.16 -18.41
N ALA A 176 -23.90 15.29 -18.22
CA ALA A 176 -25.02 15.68 -19.09
C ALA A 176 -24.61 15.91 -20.56
N ASP A 177 -23.34 16.23 -20.82
CA ASP A 177 -22.78 16.56 -22.13
C ASP A 177 -21.81 15.49 -22.67
N GLY A 178 -21.85 14.28 -22.09
CA GLY A 178 -20.98 13.15 -22.45
C GLY A 178 -20.13 12.63 -21.30
N TRP A 179 -19.06 11.92 -21.63
CA TRP A 179 -18.16 11.30 -20.68
C TRP A 179 -17.03 12.24 -20.25
N LEU A 180 -16.69 12.19 -18.96
CA LEU A 180 -15.49 12.82 -18.41
C LEU A 180 -14.53 11.72 -17.94
N ALA A 181 -13.39 11.62 -18.60
CA ALA A 181 -12.27 10.81 -18.12
C ALA A 181 -11.31 11.70 -17.34
N VAL A 182 -10.95 11.31 -16.11
CA VAL A 182 -10.03 12.06 -15.25
C VAL A 182 -8.91 11.15 -14.81
N LEU A 183 -7.67 11.49 -15.20
CA LEU A 183 -6.47 10.95 -14.58
C LEU A 183 -6.25 11.66 -13.26
N CYS A 184 -6.11 10.88 -12.21
CA CYS A 184 -5.91 11.36 -10.87
C CYS A 184 -4.70 10.69 -10.26
N SER A 185 -4.03 11.41 -9.38
CA SER A 185 -3.27 10.80 -8.31
C SER A 185 -4.19 10.65 -7.10
N GLN A 186 -4.20 9.47 -6.47
CA GLN A 186 -4.49 9.46 -5.04
C GLN A 186 -3.25 10.07 -4.39
N GLY A 187 -3.28 10.41 -3.13
CA GLY A 187 -2.47 11.52 -2.69
C GLY A 187 -3.42 12.41 -1.95
N ASP A 188 -2.86 13.08 -0.95
CA ASP A 188 -3.37 13.78 0.24
C ASP A 188 -4.85 14.11 0.49
N ARG A 189 -5.82 13.55 -0.24
CA ARG A 189 -7.20 14.03 -0.20
C ARG A 189 -8.19 12.89 -0.33
N ALA A 190 -9.25 13.04 0.46
CA ALA A 190 -10.56 12.41 0.25
C ALA A 190 -11.15 12.66 -1.15
N TYR A 191 -10.53 13.54 -1.95
CA TYR A 191 -10.82 13.77 -3.36
C TYR A 191 -9.55 13.58 -4.20
N PRO A 192 -9.56 12.68 -5.19
CA PRO A 192 -8.50 12.54 -6.19
C PRO A 192 -7.93 13.88 -6.65
N ALA A 193 -6.62 14.11 -6.62
CA ALA A 193 -6.05 15.30 -7.27
C ALA A 193 -6.06 15.05 -8.78
N PRO A 194 -6.88 15.77 -9.58
CA PRO A 194 -6.91 15.58 -11.02
C PRO A 194 -5.55 16.03 -11.59
N LEU A 195 -4.83 15.09 -12.19
CA LEU A 195 -3.60 15.35 -12.93
C LEU A 195 -3.93 15.82 -14.34
N ALA A 196 -4.95 15.21 -14.96
CA ALA A 196 -5.43 15.55 -16.28
C ALA A 196 -6.88 15.11 -16.48
N SER A 197 -7.60 15.72 -17.41
CA SER A 197 -8.95 15.29 -17.78
C SER A 197 -9.22 15.44 -19.27
N ARG A 198 -10.18 14.65 -19.79
CA ARG A 198 -10.66 14.69 -21.17
C ARG A 198 -12.17 14.60 -21.17
N MET A 199 -12.82 15.54 -21.83
CA MET A 199 -14.25 15.46 -22.16
C MET A 199 -14.42 14.74 -23.49
N VAL A 200 -15.39 13.85 -23.54
CA VAL A 200 -15.63 12.98 -24.68
C VAL A 200 -17.12 12.89 -24.94
N SER A 201 -17.54 13.09 -26.20
CA SER A 201 -18.96 13.09 -26.58
C SER A 201 -19.42 11.79 -27.22
N ASP A 202 -18.50 10.88 -27.60
CA ASP A 202 -18.79 9.58 -28.24
C ASP A 202 -18.04 8.44 -27.52
N ASP A 203 -18.68 7.28 -27.40
CA ASP A 203 -18.12 6.07 -26.76
C ASP A 203 -16.84 5.59 -27.47
N ALA A 204 -16.75 5.76 -28.79
CA ALA A 204 -15.55 5.39 -29.56
C ALA A 204 -14.31 6.23 -29.19
N ASP A 205 -14.53 7.47 -28.78
CA ASP A 205 -13.48 8.40 -28.39
C ASP A 205 -13.03 8.21 -26.92
N VAL A 206 -13.81 7.48 -26.12
CA VAL A 206 -13.50 7.22 -24.70
C VAL A 206 -12.23 6.38 -24.57
N GLU A 207 -12.08 5.33 -25.37
CA GLU A 207 -10.85 4.51 -25.36
C GLU A 207 -9.63 5.31 -25.82
N GLY A 208 -9.80 6.25 -26.77
CA GLY A 208 -8.75 7.17 -27.18
C GLY A 208 -8.34 8.12 -26.06
N ALA A 209 -9.32 8.68 -25.34
CA ALA A 209 -9.07 9.54 -24.18
C ALA A 209 -8.36 8.79 -23.04
N ILE A 210 -8.73 7.54 -22.78
CA ILE A 210 -8.06 6.71 -21.77
C ILE A 210 -6.60 6.48 -22.16
N ARG A 211 -6.30 6.12 -23.42
CA ARG A 211 -4.92 5.92 -23.88
C ARG A 211 -4.07 7.19 -23.73
N ALA A 212 -4.62 8.35 -24.11
CA ALA A 212 -3.92 9.62 -23.95
C ALA A 212 -3.59 9.93 -22.48
N LEU A 213 -4.52 9.60 -21.55
CA LEU A 213 -4.28 9.74 -20.11
C LEU A 213 -3.28 8.70 -19.57
N VAL A 214 -3.19 7.52 -20.17
CA VAL A 214 -2.14 6.53 -19.87
C VAL A 214 -0.77 7.05 -20.29
N ASP A 215 -0.65 7.62 -21.48
CA ASP A 215 0.60 8.20 -21.97
C ASP A 215 1.03 9.38 -21.08
N GLU A 216 0.10 10.26 -20.73
CA GLU A 216 0.36 11.36 -19.80
C GLU A 216 0.78 10.88 -18.40
N SER A 217 0.18 9.79 -17.91
CA SER A 217 0.61 9.12 -16.69
C SER A 217 2.04 8.56 -16.79
N ASN A 218 2.48 8.13 -17.97
CA ASN A 218 3.84 7.65 -18.21
C ASN A 218 4.86 8.79 -18.32
N ASP A 219 4.50 9.90 -18.94
CA ASP A 219 5.37 11.08 -19.07
C ASP A 219 5.63 11.77 -17.71
N LEU A 220 4.73 11.59 -16.74
CA LEU A 220 4.91 12.05 -15.36
C LEU A 220 5.93 11.20 -14.56
N ILE A 221 6.49 10.16 -15.17
CA ILE A 221 7.57 9.37 -14.56
C ILE A 221 8.89 10.07 -14.88
N GLU A 222 9.55 10.60 -13.85
CA GLU A 222 10.93 11.05 -14.00
C GLU A 222 11.79 9.88 -14.51
N PRO A 223 12.59 10.09 -15.58
CA PRO A 223 13.48 9.06 -16.07
C PRO A 223 14.43 8.63 -14.94
N PRO A 224 14.81 7.35 -14.85
CA PRO A 224 15.73 6.89 -13.82
C PRO A 224 17.01 7.73 -13.89
N GLU A 225 17.45 8.27 -12.75
CA GLU A 225 18.72 8.99 -12.66
C GLU A 225 19.86 8.04 -13.07
N GLY A 226 20.38 8.16 -14.29
CA GLY A 226 21.58 7.40 -14.68
C GLY A 226 21.79 6.99 -16.14
N GLU A 227 21.25 7.68 -17.15
CA GLU A 227 21.79 7.55 -18.52
C GLU A 227 22.08 8.94 -19.12
N TYR A 228 23.29 9.43 -18.87
CA TYR A 228 23.97 10.45 -19.68
C TYR A 228 25.30 9.88 -20.18
#